data_AF-A0A7V5FRY8-F1
#
_entry.id   AF-A0A7V5FRY8-F1
#
_cell.length_a   1.000
_cell.length_b   1.000
_cell.length_c   1.000
_cell.angle_alpha   90.00
_cell.angle_beta   90.00
_cell.angle_gamma   90.00
#
_symmetry.space_group_name_H-M   'P 1'
#
loop_
_entity.id
_entity.type
_entity.pdbx_description
1 polymer ?
#
loop_
_entity_poly.entity_id
_entity_poly.type
_entity_poly.pdbx_seq_one_letter_code
_entity_poly.pdbx_strand_id
1 'polypeptide(L)'
;KKLPKKEEEARRITRWMCDNFFDVRTFGAVMTTDVNCGQVRGPVQINFARSIDPILPLDISITRMAVTNERDLEKERTMGRKSIVPYGLYRAEGYISAHLAEKTGFSDEDLEFLWEALINMFDHDHSAARGKMTARKLIVFKHDTKLGNAPAHELFDLVRVTKKNDGPPRAYFDYDVTVSKDNVPEQVKLQEKL
;
A
#
# COMPACT_ATOMS: atom_id res chain seq x y z
N LYS A 1 -30.06 1.93 -3.69
CA LYS A 1 -30.72 1.23 -4.83
C LYS A 1 -30.96 -0.22 -4.42
N LYS A 2 -32.17 -0.77 -4.65
CA LYS A 2 -32.52 -2.15 -4.24
C LYS A 2 -31.63 -3.17 -4.97
N LEU A 3 -31.30 -4.27 -4.29
CA LEU A 3 -30.67 -5.45 -4.90
C LEU A 3 -31.52 -5.91 -6.11
N PRO A 4 -30.93 -6.56 -7.13
CA PRO A 4 -31.69 -7.22 -8.19
C PRO A 4 -32.83 -8.06 -7.60
N LYS A 5 -33.98 -8.12 -8.28
CA LYS A 5 -35.19 -8.84 -7.80
C LYS A 5 -34.96 -10.35 -7.56
N LYS A 6 -33.77 -10.88 -7.84
CA LYS A 6 -33.30 -12.24 -7.52
C LYS A 6 -31.91 -12.15 -6.89
N GLU A 7 -31.82 -12.45 -5.60
CA GLU A 7 -30.57 -12.43 -4.81
C GLU A 7 -29.47 -13.32 -5.42
N GLU A 8 -29.87 -14.43 -6.04
CA GLU A 8 -29.00 -15.38 -6.72
C GLU A 8 -28.28 -14.77 -7.94
N GLU A 9 -28.98 -13.95 -8.72
CA GLU A 9 -28.41 -13.24 -9.86
C GLU A 9 -27.39 -12.19 -9.42
N ALA A 10 -27.68 -11.49 -8.32
CA ALA A 10 -26.76 -10.54 -7.71
C ALA A 10 -25.46 -11.23 -7.29
N ARG A 11 -25.57 -12.37 -6.58
CA ARG A 11 -24.40 -13.16 -6.15
C ARG A 11 -23.58 -13.66 -7.34
N ARG A 12 -24.23 -14.10 -8.43
CA ARG A 12 -23.56 -14.55 -9.65
C ARG A 12 -22.76 -13.43 -10.30
N ILE A 13 -23.34 -12.23 -10.41
CA ILE A 13 -22.66 -11.07 -11.00
C ILE A 13 -21.49 -10.62 -10.11
N THR A 14 -21.69 -10.55 -8.79
CA THR A 14 -20.61 -10.23 -7.84
C THR A 14 -19.48 -11.24 -7.96
N ARG A 15 -19.79 -12.53 -8.03
CA ARG A 15 -18.80 -13.59 -8.15
C ARG A 15 -18.02 -13.47 -9.47
N TRP A 16 -18.71 -13.23 -10.58
CA TRP A 16 -18.06 -12.98 -11.86
C TRP A 16 -17.09 -11.78 -11.80
N MET A 17 -17.47 -10.70 -11.12
CA MET A 17 -16.56 -9.56 -10.90
C MET A 17 -15.32 -9.99 -10.10
N CYS A 18 -15.48 -10.72 -9.00
CA CYS A 18 -14.35 -11.22 -8.22
C CYS A 18 -13.48 -12.20 -9.00
N ASP A 19 -14.02 -13.05 -9.86
CA ASP A 19 -13.25 -14.05 -10.60
C ASP A 19 -12.37 -13.39 -11.69
N ASN A 20 -12.85 -12.31 -12.31
CA ASN A 20 -12.18 -11.68 -13.45
C ASN A 20 -11.27 -10.49 -13.06
N PHE A 21 -11.49 -9.87 -11.90
CA PHE A 21 -10.79 -8.64 -11.51
C PHE A 21 -10.01 -8.83 -10.20
N PHE A 22 -8.68 -8.80 -10.29
CA PHE A 22 -7.78 -8.97 -9.14
C PHE A 22 -7.98 -7.89 -8.08
N ASP A 23 -8.13 -6.63 -8.47
CA ASP A 23 -8.33 -5.50 -7.55
C ASP A 23 -9.66 -5.63 -6.77
N VAL A 24 -10.74 -6.01 -7.46
CA VAL A 24 -12.04 -6.29 -6.83
C VAL A 24 -11.93 -7.48 -5.87
N ARG A 25 -11.25 -8.55 -6.28
CA ARG A 25 -11.02 -9.74 -5.47
C ARG A 25 -10.18 -9.45 -4.21
N THR A 26 -9.19 -8.57 -4.33
CA THR A 26 -8.16 -8.31 -3.31
C THR A 26 -8.58 -7.22 -2.34
N PHE A 27 -9.03 -6.06 -2.84
CA PHE A 27 -9.34 -4.87 -2.04
C PHE A 27 -10.85 -4.65 -1.88
N GLY A 28 -11.66 -5.25 -2.75
CA GLY A 28 -13.10 -5.04 -2.79
C GLY A 28 -13.50 -3.84 -3.65
N ALA A 29 -14.79 -3.72 -3.89
CA ALA A 29 -15.36 -2.64 -4.70
C ALA A 29 -16.82 -2.38 -4.32
N VAL A 30 -17.24 -1.12 -4.47
CA VAL A 30 -18.66 -0.73 -4.41
C VAL A 30 -19.17 -0.61 -5.84
N MET A 31 -20.06 -1.52 -6.24
CA MET A 31 -20.53 -1.67 -7.62
C MET A 31 -22.04 -1.43 -7.74
N THR A 32 -22.57 -0.54 -6.89
CA THR A 32 -23.98 -0.17 -6.87
C THR A 32 -24.27 0.91 -7.92
N THR A 33 -24.23 0.55 -9.20
CA THR A 33 -24.53 1.47 -10.32
C THR A 33 -25.98 1.30 -10.79
N ASP A 34 -26.30 1.57 -12.06
CA ASP A 34 -27.60 1.25 -12.65
C ASP A 34 -27.80 -0.26 -12.78
N VAL A 35 -26.73 -1.00 -13.13
CA VAL A 35 -26.67 -2.45 -12.97
C VAL A 35 -26.05 -2.73 -11.61
N ASN A 36 -26.88 -3.13 -10.65
CA ASN A 36 -26.44 -3.31 -9.27
C ASN A 36 -25.71 -4.64 -9.09
N CYS A 37 -24.38 -4.59 -9.00
CA CYS A 37 -23.52 -5.76 -8.75
C CYS A 37 -23.15 -5.92 -7.26
N GLY A 38 -23.78 -5.13 -6.37
CA GLY A 38 -23.57 -5.18 -4.94
C GLY A 38 -22.28 -4.51 -4.47
N GLN A 39 -21.80 -4.95 -3.31
CA GLN A 39 -20.57 -4.46 -2.69
C GLN A 39 -19.74 -5.65 -2.22
N VAL A 40 -18.43 -5.56 -2.39
CA VAL A 40 -17.45 -6.56 -1.96
C VAL A 40 -16.47 -5.89 -1.02
N ARG A 41 -16.19 -6.56 0.11
CA ARG A 41 -15.09 -6.20 0.98
C ARG A 41 -13.96 -7.18 0.73
N GLY A 42 -12.83 -6.70 0.20
CA GLY A 42 -11.68 -7.54 -0.08
C GLY A 42 -10.94 -7.95 1.20
N PRO A 43 -10.20 -9.07 1.16
CA PRO A 43 -9.42 -9.55 2.30
C PRO A 43 -8.29 -8.62 2.69
N VAL A 44 -7.72 -7.87 1.75
CA VAL A 44 -6.53 -7.03 1.98
C VAL A 44 -6.96 -5.63 2.36
N GLN A 45 -6.53 -5.18 3.53
CA GLN A 45 -6.79 -3.84 4.04
C GLN A 45 -5.45 -3.23 4.44
N ILE A 46 -5.07 -2.11 3.82
CA ILE A 46 -3.79 -1.42 4.07
C ILE A 46 -4.09 -0.09 4.75
N ASN A 47 -3.42 0.17 5.87
CA ASN A 47 -3.56 1.41 6.62
C ASN A 47 -2.69 2.52 6.04
N PHE A 48 -2.93 3.74 6.50
CA PHE A 48 -2.11 4.89 6.12
C PHE A 48 -0.66 4.70 6.57
N ALA A 49 0.25 4.72 5.60
CA ALA A 49 1.66 4.68 5.87
C ALA A 49 2.10 5.96 6.61
N ARG A 50 2.92 5.80 7.65
CA ARG A 50 3.48 6.92 8.41
C ARG A 50 5.00 6.90 8.31
N SER A 51 5.61 8.07 8.26
CA SER A 51 7.06 8.18 8.35
C SER A 51 7.52 7.81 9.76
N ILE A 52 8.67 7.14 9.86
CA ILE A 52 9.29 6.78 11.14
C ILE A 52 9.74 8.04 11.89
N ASP A 53 10.36 8.97 11.18
CA ASP A 53 10.71 10.29 11.70
C ASP A 53 9.80 11.38 11.09
N PRO A 54 9.69 12.54 11.74
CA PRO A 54 9.11 13.73 11.13
C PRO A 54 9.82 14.08 9.81
N ILE A 55 9.03 14.28 8.75
CA ILE A 55 9.53 14.71 7.45
C ILE A 55 9.46 16.23 7.33
N LEU A 56 10.45 16.80 6.63
CA LEU A 56 10.45 18.22 6.26
C LEU A 56 10.33 18.34 4.74
N PRO A 57 9.17 18.74 4.20
CA PRO A 57 9.03 19.05 2.80
C PRO A 57 9.86 20.29 2.42
N LEU A 58 10.52 20.25 1.26
CA LEU A 58 11.22 21.39 0.68
C LEU A 58 10.55 21.81 -0.63
N ASP A 59 10.34 23.10 -0.81
CA ASP A 59 9.86 23.66 -2.07
C ASP A 59 11.03 24.15 -2.92
N ILE A 60 11.31 23.43 -4.00
CA ILE A 60 12.35 23.82 -4.96
C ILE A 60 11.70 24.66 -6.06
N SER A 61 12.19 25.88 -6.24
CA SER A 61 11.77 26.72 -7.34
C SER A 61 12.38 26.23 -8.67
N ILE A 62 11.54 26.11 -9.68
CA ILE A 62 11.92 25.68 -11.03
C ILE A 62 11.42 26.67 -12.07
N THR A 63 11.96 26.64 -13.28
CA THR A 63 11.60 27.58 -14.34
C THR A 63 11.20 26.83 -15.61
N ARG A 64 10.06 27.22 -16.20
CA ARG A 64 9.63 26.78 -17.52
C ARG A 64 9.93 27.86 -18.55
N MET A 65 10.70 27.50 -19.57
CA MET A 65 11.10 28.40 -20.66
C MET A 65 10.03 28.53 -21.75
N ALA A 66 9.27 27.47 -22.02
CA ALA A 66 8.21 27.50 -23.04
C ALA A 66 6.97 28.23 -22.51
N VAL A 67 6.49 29.21 -23.27
CA VAL A 67 5.25 29.94 -23.03
C VAL A 67 4.08 29.11 -23.58
N THR A 68 3.04 28.90 -22.78
CA THR A 68 1.88 28.07 -23.17
C THR A 68 0.65 28.88 -23.56
N ASN A 69 0.67 30.20 -23.35
CA ASN A 69 -0.45 31.11 -23.61
C ASN A 69 0.05 32.36 -24.34
N GLU A 70 -0.71 32.84 -25.33
CA GLU A 70 -0.39 34.07 -26.06
C GLU A 70 -0.24 35.29 -25.14
N ARG A 71 -0.99 35.33 -24.03
CA ARG A 71 -0.93 36.40 -23.02
C ARG A 71 0.40 36.48 -22.26
N ASP A 72 1.19 35.41 -22.30
CA ASP A 72 2.47 35.32 -21.60
C ASP A 72 3.66 35.41 -22.58
N LEU A 73 3.42 35.79 -23.85
CA LEU A 73 4.47 35.92 -24.87
C LEU A 73 5.58 36.91 -24.49
N GLU A 74 5.23 37.98 -23.77
CA GLU A 74 6.19 38.97 -23.26
C GLU A 74 6.90 38.51 -21.97
N LYS A 75 6.39 37.47 -21.28
CA LYS A 75 7.04 36.88 -20.11
C LYS A 75 8.00 35.79 -20.59
N GLU A 76 9.29 36.10 -20.61
CA GLU A 76 10.32 35.14 -21.05
C GLU A 76 10.34 33.82 -20.25
N ARG A 77 9.83 33.79 -18.99
CA ARG A 77 9.95 32.64 -18.08
C ARG A 77 8.77 32.52 -17.12
N THR A 78 8.24 31.30 -16.93
CA THR A 78 7.26 30.99 -15.88
C THR A 78 7.94 30.28 -14.70
N MET A 79 7.71 30.75 -13.47
CA MET A 79 8.23 30.09 -12.26
C MET A 79 7.26 29.02 -11.75
N GLY A 80 7.77 27.82 -11.53
CA GLY A 80 7.08 26.70 -10.90
C GLY A 80 7.69 26.38 -9.53
N ARG A 81 7.02 25.46 -8.83
CA ARG A 81 7.50 24.89 -7.56
C ARG A 81 7.41 23.38 -7.60
N LYS A 82 8.39 22.73 -6.99
CA LYS A 82 8.43 21.28 -6.81
C LYS A 82 8.67 20.98 -5.35
N SER A 83 7.63 20.51 -4.68
CA SER A 83 7.70 20.04 -3.30
C SER A 83 8.33 18.65 -3.28
N ILE A 84 9.40 18.47 -2.49
CA ILE A 84 10.09 17.19 -2.33
C ILE A 84 10.27 16.86 -0.85
N VAL A 85 10.43 15.58 -0.54
CA VAL A 85 10.92 15.13 0.76
C VAL A 85 12.38 14.69 0.55
N PRO A 86 13.38 15.28 1.23
CA PRO A 86 14.78 14.90 1.05
C PRO A 86 15.05 13.43 1.36
N TYR A 87 14.41 12.94 2.43
CA TYR A 87 14.39 11.53 2.79
C TYR A 87 13.23 11.26 3.74
N GLY A 88 12.61 10.08 3.62
CA GLY A 88 11.63 9.58 4.56
C GLY A 88 11.56 8.06 4.47
N LEU A 89 11.62 7.38 5.61
CA LEU A 89 11.31 5.97 5.72
C LEU A 89 9.86 5.83 6.18
N TYR A 90 9.01 5.25 5.34
CA TYR A 90 7.58 5.06 5.63
C TYR A 90 7.29 3.61 5.97
N ARG A 91 6.49 3.41 7.01
CA ARG A 91 5.96 2.11 7.41
C ARG A 91 4.47 2.08 7.12
N ALA A 92 4.06 1.11 6.31
CA ALA A 92 2.67 0.75 6.09
C ALA A 92 2.37 -0.55 6.83
N GLU A 93 1.17 -0.67 7.37
CA GLU A 93 0.68 -1.87 8.03
C GLU A 93 -0.55 -2.37 7.30
N GLY A 94 -0.63 -3.68 7.09
CA GLY A 94 -1.70 -4.30 6.33
C GLY A 94 -2.23 -5.56 7.01
N TYR A 95 -3.46 -5.90 6.70
CA TYR A 95 -4.19 -7.03 7.25
C TYR A 95 -4.80 -7.83 6.10
N ILE A 96 -4.71 -9.16 6.19
CA ILE A 96 -5.30 -10.07 5.20
C ILE A 96 -6.23 -11.03 5.93
N SER A 97 -7.54 -10.87 5.74
CA SER A 97 -8.55 -11.70 6.40
C SER A 97 -8.89 -12.95 5.58
N ALA A 98 -8.57 -14.13 6.12
CA ALA A 98 -8.92 -15.41 5.48
C ALA A 98 -10.44 -15.57 5.27
N HIS A 99 -11.27 -15.07 6.19
CA HIS A 99 -12.73 -15.16 6.05
C HIS A 99 -13.29 -14.31 4.90
N LEU A 100 -12.67 -13.17 4.62
CA LEU A 100 -13.03 -12.34 3.45
C LEU A 100 -12.45 -12.92 2.15
N ALA A 101 -11.29 -13.58 2.23
CA ALA A 101 -10.67 -14.26 1.10
C ALA A 101 -11.57 -15.40 0.60
N GLU A 102 -12.15 -16.19 1.50
CA GLU A 102 -13.12 -17.25 1.15
C GLU A 102 -14.35 -16.72 0.39
N LYS A 103 -14.84 -15.54 0.77
CA LYS A 103 -16.02 -14.92 0.12
C LYS A 103 -15.70 -14.40 -1.28
N THR A 104 -14.49 -13.88 -1.47
CA THR A 104 -14.03 -13.28 -2.73
C THR A 104 -13.35 -14.28 -3.66
N GLY A 105 -12.92 -15.44 -3.14
CA GLY A 105 -12.10 -16.40 -3.88
C GLY A 105 -10.64 -16.00 -4.01
N PHE A 106 -10.16 -15.06 -3.20
CA PHE A 106 -8.76 -14.68 -3.17
C PHE A 106 -7.89 -15.88 -2.76
N SER A 107 -6.96 -16.24 -3.63
CA SER A 107 -6.18 -17.47 -3.56
C SER A 107 -4.76 -17.25 -3.05
N ASP A 108 -4.03 -18.34 -2.81
CA ASP A 108 -2.60 -18.26 -2.47
C ASP A 108 -1.76 -17.73 -3.65
N GLU A 109 -2.20 -17.95 -4.90
CA GLU A 109 -1.57 -17.37 -6.09
C GLU A 109 -1.74 -15.84 -6.12
N ASP A 110 -2.95 -15.36 -5.79
CA ASP A 110 -3.22 -13.93 -5.65
C ASP A 110 -2.39 -13.30 -4.52
N LEU A 111 -2.16 -14.05 -3.45
CA LEU A 111 -1.34 -13.62 -2.33
C LEU A 111 0.14 -13.47 -2.72
N GLU A 112 0.69 -14.42 -3.47
CA GLU A 112 2.08 -14.30 -3.94
C GLU A 112 2.23 -13.17 -4.97
N PHE A 113 1.24 -13.00 -5.86
CA PHE A 113 1.21 -11.87 -6.78
C PHE A 113 1.15 -10.52 -6.04
N LEU A 114 0.38 -10.43 -4.95
CA LEU A 114 0.36 -9.24 -4.09
C LEU A 114 1.74 -8.97 -3.47
N TRP A 115 2.47 -10.00 -3.02
CA TRP A 115 3.82 -9.83 -2.49
C TRP A 115 4.79 -9.30 -3.54
N GLU A 116 4.77 -9.88 -4.74
CA GLU A 116 5.57 -9.40 -5.86
C GLU A 116 5.23 -7.94 -6.20
N ALA A 117 3.95 -7.61 -6.27
CA ALA A 117 3.48 -6.25 -6.52
C ALA A 117 3.94 -5.25 -5.46
N LEU A 118 3.95 -5.64 -4.17
CA LEU A 118 4.44 -4.77 -3.09
C LEU A 118 5.96 -4.60 -3.10
N ILE A 119 6.71 -5.65 -3.46
CA ILE A 119 8.17 -5.59 -3.59
C ILE A 119 8.57 -4.67 -4.74
N ASN A 120 7.89 -4.79 -5.90
CA ASN A 120 8.20 -4.06 -7.13
C ASN A 120 7.38 -2.77 -7.29
N MET A 121 6.60 -2.37 -6.28
CA MET A 121 5.56 -1.33 -6.38
C MET A 121 6.06 0.00 -6.97
N PHE A 122 7.32 0.35 -6.70
CA PHE A 122 7.90 1.63 -7.11
C PHE A 122 8.80 1.54 -8.35
N ASP A 123 9.18 0.34 -8.77
CA ASP A 123 10.12 0.13 -9.88
C ASP A 123 9.48 0.43 -11.24
N HIS A 124 8.15 0.35 -11.31
CA HIS A 124 7.37 0.68 -12.50
C HIS A 124 6.63 2.04 -12.41
N ASP A 125 6.82 2.80 -11.33
CA ASP A 125 6.04 4.01 -11.05
C ASP A 125 6.92 5.28 -10.98
N HIS A 126 8.00 5.31 -11.78
CA HIS A 126 8.92 6.44 -11.84
C HIS A 126 8.30 7.68 -12.47
N SER A 127 8.49 8.83 -11.82
CA SER A 127 8.09 10.12 -12.37
C SER A 127 8.94 11.24 -11.82
N ALA A 128 8.91 12.39 -12.49
CA ALA A 128 9.62 13.59 -12.03
C ALA A 128 9.21 13.97 -10.60
N ALA A 129 7.95 13.75 -10.19
CA ALA A 129 7.46 14.12 -8.86
C ALA A 129 7.94 13.18 -7.75
N ARG A 130 8.09 11.88 -8.03
CA ARG A 130 8.37 10.86 -6.99
C ARG A 130 9.85 10.69 -6.68
N GLY A 131 10.73 10.98 -7.65
CA GLY A 131 12.17 10.70 -7.48
C GLY A 131 12.44 9.21 -7.27
N LYS A 132 13.32 8.87 -6.33
CA LYS A 132 13.67 7.49 -5.99
C LYS A 132 12.85 6.98 -4.81
N MET A 133 11.79 6.23 -5.10
CA MET A 133 11.06 5.42 -4.12
C MET A 133 11.49 3.96 -4.28
N THR A 134 11.60 3.23 -3.17
CA THR A 134 12.05 1.82 -3.19
C THR A 134 11.48 1.10 -1.99
N ALA A 135 10.92 -0.10 -2.18
CA ALA A 135 10.55 -0.99 -1.09
C ALA A 135 11.83 -1.44 -0.36
N ARG A 136 11.82 -1.42 0.98
CA ARG A 136 13.02 -1.72 1.77
C ARG A 136 12.95 -3.05 2.51
N LYS A 137 11.81 -3.34 3.10
CA LYS A 137 11.52 -4.56 3.86
C LYS A 137 10.05 -4.91 3.67
N LEU A 138 9.77 -6.20 3.57
CA LEU A 138 8.41 -6.75 3.58
C LEU A 138 8.36 -7.87 4.61
N ILE A 139 7.69 -7.59 5.72
CA ILE A 139 7.60 -8.49 6.87
C ILE A 139 6.17 -8.99 6.96
N VAL A 140 6.01 -10.31 6.94
CA VAL A 140 4.71 -10.98 6.94
C VAL A 140 4.59 -11.85 8.19
N PHE A 141 3.47 -11.70 8.90
CA PHE A 141 3.09 -12.56 10.01
C PHE A 141 1.93 -13.46 9.58
N LYS A 142 2.20 -14.74 9.39
CA LYS A 142 1.18 -15.74 9.00
C LYS A 142 0.68 -16.47 10.24
N HIS A 143 -0.59 -16.34 10.54
CA HIS A 143 -1.24 -17.08 11.62
C HIS A 143 -1.64 -18.49 11.17
N ASP A 144 -1.63 -19.46 12.08
CA ASP A 144 -2.06 -20.84 11.81
C ASP A 144 -3.58 -20.97 11.63
N THR A 145 -4.35 -20.08 12.25
CA THR A 145 -5.82 -20.09 12.22
C THR A 145 -6.40 -18.95 11.41
N LYS A 146 -7.60 -19.16 10.84
CA LYS A 146 -8.31 -18.17 10.02
C LYS A 146 -8.72 -16.90 10.77
N LEU A 147 -8.88 -16.99 12.10
CA LEU A 147 -9.27 -15.85 12.94
C LEU A 147 -8.07 -15.08 13.49
N GLY A 148 -6.87 -15.65 13.41
CA GLY A 148 -5.66 -15.09 14.01
C GLY A 148 -5.31 -15.74 15.34
N ASN A 149 -3.99 -15.85 15.60
CA ASN A 149 -3.43 -16.45 16.79
C ASN A 149 -2.80 -15.44 17.77
N ALA A 150 -2.63 -14.19 17.34
CA ALA A 150 -2.02 -13.12 18.14
C ALA A 150 -2.63 -11.76 17.76
N PRO A 151 -2.71 -10.80 18.70
CA PRO A 151 -3.12 -9.44 18.38
C PRO A 151 -2.17 -8.79 17.37
N ALA A 152 -2.72 -8.06 16.40
CA ALA A 152 -1.91 -7.45 15.35
C ALA A 152 -0.91 -6.40 15.87
N HIS A 153 -1.29 -5.61 16.88
CA HIS A 153 -0.40 -4.58 17.44
C HIS A 153 0.85 -5.20 18.07
N GLU A 154 0.73 -6.33 18.79
CA GLU A 154 1.88 -7.02 19.38
C GLU A 154 2.87 -7.47 18.30
N LEU A 155 2.36 -8.03 17.21
CA LEU A 155 3.20 -8.47 16.07
C LEU A 155 3.87 -7.29 15.37
N PHE A 156 3.15 -6.19 15.17
CA PHE A 156 3.68 -4.98 14.59
C PHE A 156 4.74 -4.32 15.49
N ASP A 157 4.59 -4.36 16.81
CA ASP A 157 5.58 -3.83 17.76
C ASP A 157 6.87 -4.66 17.83
N LEU A 158 6.86 -5.90 17.30
CA LEU A 158 8.09 -6.69 17.12
C LEU A 158 9.05 -6.08 16.10
N VAL A 159 8.51 -5.28 15.15
CA VAL A 159 9.30 -4.59 14.13
C VAL A 159 9.72 -3.23 14.67
N ARG A 160 11.00 -3.12 15.03
CA ARG A 160 11.59 -1.90 15.58
C ARG A 160 12.48 -1.23 14.55
N VAL A 161 12.23 0.04 14.33
CA VAL A 161 13.06 0.89 13.48
C VAL A 161 13.71 1.93 14.37
N THR A 162 15.04 1.91 14.45
CA THR A 162 15.81 2.87 15.23
C THR A 162 16.74 3.65 14.33
N LYS A 163 16.97 4.92 14.66
CA LYS A 163 17.88 5.78 13.93
C LYS A 163 19.28 5.64 14.52
N LYS A 164 20.31 5.54 13.69
CA LYS A 164 21.70 5.28 14.11
C LYS A 164 22.48 6.55 14.49
N ASN A 165 21.95 7.72 14.16
CA ASN A 165 22.67 8.99 14.18
C ASN A 165 21.73 10.14 14.58
N ASP A 166 22.25 11.16 15.24
CA ASP A 166 21.44 12.27 15.75
C ASP A 166 20.96 13.23 14.64
N GLY A 167 21.74 13.37 13.56
CA GLY A 167 21.43 14.25 12.42
C GLY A 167 20.24 13.78 11.57
N PRO A 168 19.63 14.64 10.74
CA PRO A 168 18.44 14.26 9.98
C PRO A 168 18.76 13.13 8.99
N PRO A 169 17.91 12.09 8.89
CA PRO A 169 18.18 10.92 8.07
C PRO A 169 18.23 11.31 6.58
N ARG A 170 19.13 10.67 5.82
CA ARG A 170 19.32 10.92 4.38
C ARG A 170 19.44 9.65 3.56
N ALA A 171 19.62 8.50 4.20
CA ALA A 171 19.67 7.21 3.54
C ALA A 171 19.01 6.12 4.39
N TYR A 172 18.72 4.98 3.76
CA TYR A 172 18.18 3.82 4.47
C TYR A 172 19.14 3.29 5.52
N PHE A 173 20.45 3.43 5.29
CA PHE A 173 21.49 2.93 6.20
C PHE A 173 21.62 3.74 7.49
N ASP A 174 20.99 4.93 7.56
CA ASP A 174 20.85 5.71 8.80
C ASP A 174 19.83 5.08 9.78
N TYR A 175 19.14 4.02 9.33
CA TYR A 175 18.22 3.24 10.14
C TYR A 175 18.77 1.85 10.42
N ASP A 176 18.40 1.33 11.58
CA ASP A 176 18.44 -0.08 11.90
C ASP A 176 17.02 -0.63 11.99
N VAL A 177 16.71 -1.60 11.13
CA VAL A 177 15.39 -2.25 11.08
C VAL A 177 15.56 -3.66 11.62
N THR A 178 15.00 -3.90 12.81
CA THR A 178 15.13 -5.17 13.54
C THR A 178 13.75 -5.77 13.77
N VAL A 179 13.70 -7.11 13.78
CA VAL A 179 12.48 -7.85 14.13
C VAL A 179 12.83 -8.76 15.30
N SER A 180 12.07 -8.66 16.39
CA SER A 180 12.27 -9.47 17.59
C SER A 180 11.77 -10.90 17.37
N LYS A 181 12.56 -11.73 16.67
CA LYS A 181 12.17 -13.08 16.23
C LYS A 181 11.82 -14.02 17.40
N ASP A 182 12.54 -13.88 18.51
CA ASP A 182 12.33 -14.71 19.71
C ASP A 182 11.00 -14.41 20.42
N ASN A 183 10.38 -13.28 20.12
CA ASN A 183 9.10 -12.85 20.71
C ASN A 183 7.90 -13.13 19.78
N VAL A 184 8.12 -13.82 18.66
CA VAL A 184 7.03 -14.23 17.77
C VAL A 184 6.31 -15.42 18.42
N PRO A 185 4.98 -15.37 18.63
CA PRO A 185 4.23 -16.49 19.18
C PRO A 185 4.39 -17.76 18.34
N GLU A 186 4.43 -18.93 18.97
CA GLU A 186 4.68 -20.22 18.28
C GLU A 186 3.70 -20.50 17.13
N GLN A 187 2.46 -20.01 17.23
CA GLN A 187 1.41 -20.20 16.23
C GLN A 187 1.38 -19.10 15.14
N VAL A 188 2.46 -18.32 15.05
CA VAL A 188 2.66 -17.28 14.05
C VAL A 188 3.99 -17.51 13.34
N LYS A 189 3.94 -17.70 12.03
CA LYS A 189 5.12 -17.80 11.19
C LYS A 189 5.53 -16.42 10.68
N LEU A 190 6.70 -15.96 11.12
CA LEU A 190 7.36 -14.78 10.57
C LEU A 190 8.01 -15.10 9.21
N GLN A 191 7.77 -14.27 8.21
CA GLN A 191 8.39 -14.36 6.89
C GLN A 191 8.92 -12.98 6.47
N GLU A 192 10.22 -12.89 6.20
CA GLU A 192 10.84 -11.73 5.58
C GLU A 192 10.93 -11.98 4.08
N LYS A 193 10.07 -11.32 3.30
CA LYS A 193 9.99 -11.46 1.83
C LYS A 193 10.95 -10.51 1.10
N LEU A 194 11.43 -9.47 1.80
CA LEU A 194 12.44 -8.50 1.40
C LEU A 194 13.24 -8.08 2.64
#